data_AF-A0A1A6HWG2-F1
#
_entry.id   AF-A0A1A6HWG2-F1
#
_cell.length_a   1.000
_cell.length_b   1.000
_cell.length_c   1.000
_cell.angle_alpha   90.00
_cell.angle_beta   90.00
_cell.angle_gamma   90.00
#
_symmetry.space_group_name_H-M   'P 1'
#
loop_
_entity.id
_entity.type
_entity.pdbx_description
1 polymer ?
#
loop_
_entity_poly.entity_id
_entity_poly.type
_entity_poly.pdbx_seq_one_letter_code
_entity_poly.pdbx_strand_id
1 'polypeptide(L)'
;MRERENFLLLSYEDLKKDTKSTVEKICDFLGKKLEPDELDMVLKYSSFQVMKENKMSNYSLITGDIASNDLVLLRKGEEIF
;
A
#
# COMPACT_ATOMS: atom_id res chain seq x y z
N MET A 1 -17.18 8.44 -15.24
CA MET A 1 -16.80 7.92 -13.90
C MET A 1 -15.40 8.38 -13.49
N ARG A 2 -14.41 8.35 -14.39
CA ARG A 2 -13.02 8.78 -14.13
C ARG A 2 -12.82 10.29 -13.89
N GLU A 3 -13.76 11.13 -14.28
CA GLU A 3 -13.67 12.59 -14.16
C GLU A 3 -14.55 13.16 -13.04
N ARG A 4 -14.92 12.33 -12.06
CA ARG A 4 -15.68 12.80 -10.89
C ARG A 4 -14.70 13.22 -9.81
N GLU A 5 -14.96 14.37 -9.19
CA GLU A 5 -14.13 14.92 -8.11
C GLU A 5 -13.98 13.97 -6.91
N ASN A 6 -14.91 13.02 -6.73
CA ASN A 6 -14.92 12.04 -5.65
C ASN A 6 -14.42 10.64 -6.08
N PHE A 7 -13.69 10.54 -7.19
CA PHE A 7 -13.14 9.27 -7.67
C PHE A 7 -11.66 9.41 -8.08
N LEU A 8 -10.79 8.65 -7.43
CA LEU A 8 -9.37 8.56 -7.76
C LEU A 8 -9.06 7.21 -8.42
N LEU A 9 -8.50 7.26 -9.64
CA LEU A 9 -8.01 6.08 -10.35
C LEU A 9 -6.48 6.00 -10.23
N LEU A 10 -5.98 4.88 -9.72
CA LEU A 10 -4.54 4.58 -9.62
C LEU A 10 -4.27 3.19 -10.20
N SER A 11 -3.06 3.01 -10.73
CA SER A 11 -2.54 1.70 -11.11
C SER A 11 -1.54 1.21 -10.06
N TYR A 12 -1.35 -0.10 -9.97
CA TYR A 12 -0.34 -0.68 -9.08
C TYR A 12 1.08 -0.36 -9.58
N GLU A 13 1.23 -0.28 -10.90
CA GLU A 13 2.46 0.05 -11.60
C GLU A 13 2.92 1.48 -11.28
N ASP A 14 2.00 2.45 -11.26
CA ASP A 14 2.32 3.83 -10.85
C ASP A 14 2.75 3.90 -9.38
N LEU A 15 2.04 3.17 -8.49
CA LEU A 15 2.38 3.09 -7.07
C LEU A 15 3.78 2.52 -6.87
N LYS A 16 4.18 1.51 -7.65
CA LYS A 16 5.51 0.92 -7.57
C LYS A 16 6.60 1.78 -8.18
N LYS A 17 6.30 2.45 -9.30
CA LYS A 17 7.25 3.31 -10.03
C LYS A 17 7.61 4.56 -9.23
N ASP A 18 6.62 5.21 -8.62
CA ASP A 18 6.81 6.38 -7.78
C ASP A 18 5.78 6.39 -6.65
N THR A 19 6.13 5.70 -5.56
CA THR A 19 5.30 5.61 -4.36
C THR A 19 5.04 7.00 -3.77
N LYS A 20 6.04 7.90 -3.79
CA LYS A 20 5.93 9.22 -3.17
C LYS A 20 4.92 10.09 -3.89
N SER A 21 5.05 10.23 -5.21
CA SER A 21 4.08 10.99 -5.99
C SER A 21 2.68 10.39 -5.91
N THR A 22 2.57 9.06 -5.86
CA THR A 22 1.27 8.39 -5.72
C THR A 22 0.63 8.65 -4.35
N VAL A 23 1.41 8.64 -3.26
CA VAL A 23 0.93 8.99 -1.92
C VAL A 23 0.51 10.46 -1.85
N GLU A 24 1.28 11.38 -2.44
CA GLU A 24 0.93 12.80 -2.53
C GLU A 24 -0.42 12.99 -3.27
N LYS A 25 -0.63 12.31 -4.40
CA LYS A 25 -1.92 12.30 -5.12
C LYS A 25 -3.08 11.80 -4.26
N ILE A 26 -2.86 10.74 -3.46
CA ILE A 26 -3.87 10.22 -2.52
C ILE A 26 -4.18 11.27 -1.44
N CYS A 27 -3.15 11.93 -0.90
CA CYS A 27 -3.32 12.97 0.11
C CYS A 27 -4.12 14.16 -0.43
N ASP A 28 -3.77 14.65 -1.61
CA ASP A 28 -4.48 15.75 -2.28
C ASP A 28 -5.94 15.38 -2.54
N PHE A 29 -6.21 14.17 -3.04
CA PHE A 29 -7.56 13.67 -3.27
C PHE A 29 -8.39 13.59 -1.97
N LEU A 30 -7.77 13.20 -0.85
CA LEU A 30 -8.41 13.14 0.45
C LEU A 30 -8.46 14.51 1.19
N GLY A 31 -7.89 15.57 0.60
CA GLY A 31 -7.76 16.88 1.23
C GLY A 31 -6.88 16.87 2.48
N LYS A 32 -5.87 15.99 2.52
CA LYS A 32 -4.91 15.87 3.62
C LYS A 32 -3.56 16.45 3.21
N LYS A 33 -2.97 17.24 4.10
CA LYS A 33 -1.57 17.67 3.99
C LYS A 33 -0.77 16.92 5.04
N LEU A 34 0.33 16.32 4.60
CA LEU A 34 1.27 15.64 5.48
C LEU A 34 2.50 16.52 5.64
N GLU A 35 3.02 16.60 6.86
CA GLU A 35 4.35 17.15 7.10
C GLU A 35 5.43 16.21 6.50
N PRO A 36 6.65 16.71 6.21
CA PRO A 36 7.69 15.89 5.60
C PRO A 36 7.97 14.57 6.33
N ASP A 37 8.04 14.61 7.67
CA ASP A 37 8.28 13.42 8.49
C ASP A 37 7.10 12.44 8.44
N GLU A 38 5.87 12.93 8.31
CA GLU A 38 4.68 12.09 8.18
C GLU A 38 4.65 11.38 6.83
N LEU A 39 5.02 12.08 5.76
CA LEU A 39 5.16 11.49 4.44
C LEU A 39 6.22 10.39 4.44
N ASP A 40 7.38 10.64 5.06
CA ASP A 40 8.44 9.65 5.18
C ASP A 40 7.99 8.41 5.99
N MET A 41 7.19 8.61 7.04
CA MET A 41 6.57 7.51 7.78
C MET A 41 5.62 6.70 6.88
N VAL A 42 4.75 7.35 6.10
CA VAL A 42 3.84 6.66 5.18
C VAL A 42 4.64 5.84 4.16
N LEU A 43 5.70 6.40 3.58
CA LEU A 43 6.55 5.69 2.62
C LEU A 43 7.24 4.48 3.24
N LYS A 44 7.79 4.63 4.45
CA LYS A 44 8.41 3.54 5.19
C LYS A 44 7.42 2.41 5.49
N TYR A 45 6.27 2.73 6.09
CA TYR A 45 5.30 1.73 6.52
C TYR A 45 4.50 1.11 5.37
N SER A 46 4.44 1.79 4.22
CA SER A 46 3.85 1.25 2.98
C SER A 46 4.84 0.43 2.14
N SER A 47 6.10 0.34 2.56
CA SER A 47 7.08 -0.50 1.87
C SER A 47 6.72 -1.98 2.00
N PHE A 48 6.98 -2.76 0.94
CA PHE A 48 6.61 -4.17 0.91
C PHE A 48 7.23 -4.97 2.06
N GLN A 49 8.49 -4.70 2.40
CA GLN A 49 9.18 -5.40 3.48
C GLN A 49 8.50 -5.14 4.83
N VAL A 50 8.23 -3.87 5.15
CA VAL A 50 7.59 -3.49 6.42
C VAL A 50 6.16 -4.06 6.51
N MET A 51 5.41 -4.02 5.40
CA MET A 51 4.08 -4.64 5.35
C MET A 51 4.12 -6.16 5.53
N LYS A 52 5.13 -6.83 4.94
CA LYS A 52 5.31 -8.29 5.02
C LYS A 52 5.69 -8.76 6.43
N GLU A 53 6.45 -7.95 7.17
CA GLU A 53 6.83 -8.25 8.54
C GLU A 53 5.74 -7.88 9.56
N ASN A 54 4.88 -6.91 9.24
CA ASN A 54 3.80 -6.50 10.13
C ASN A 54 2.69 -7.56 10.20
N LYS A 55 2.53 -8.19 11.38
CA LYS A 55 1.50 -9.21 11.64
C LYS A 55 0.07 -8.75 11.36
N MET A 56 -0.20 -7.45 11.54
CA MET A 56 -1.51 -6.86 11.26
C MET A 56 -1.79 -6.69 9.76
N SER A 57 -0.74 -6.65 8.93
CA SER A 57 -0.84 -6.43 7.49
C SER A 57 -0.55 -7.67 6.65
N ASN A 58 0.19 -8.65 7.20
CA ASN A 58 0.64 -9.83 6.48
C ASN A 58 -0.27 -11.06 6.61
N TYR A 59 -1.40 -10.90 7.30
CA TYR A 59 -2.44 -11.93 7.45
C TYR A 59 -2.03 -13.19 8.23
N SER A 60 -0.87 -13.18 8.89
CA SER A 60 -0.42 -14.29 9.76
C SER A 60 -1.29 -14.53 10.99
N LEU A 61 -2.19 -13.59 11.32
CA LEU A 61 -3.15 -13.72 12.42
C LEU A 61 -4.44 -14.46 12.04
N ILE A 62 -4.65 -14.77 10.75
CA ILE A 62 -5.79 -15.58 10.33
C ILE A 62 -5.60 -17.02 10.80
N THR A 63 -6.63 -17.58 11.44
CA THR A 63 -6.62 -18.95 11.95
C THR A 63 -6.82 -19.98 10.84
N GLY A 64 -6.31 -21.19 11.08
CA GLY A 64 -6.33 -22.32 10.13
C GLY A 64 -7.70 -22.72 9.59
N ASP A 65 -8.78 -22.29 10.24
CA ASP A 65 -10.16 -22.56 9.82
C ASP A 65 -10.57 -21.73 8.58
N ILE A 66 -9.88 -20.61 8.30
CA ILE A 66 -10.19 -19.68 7.21
C ILE A 66 -9.16 -19.76 6.08
N ALA A 67 -7.89 -20.03 6.41
CA ALA A 67 -6.80 -20.15 5.44
C ALA A 67 -5.81 -21.22 5.90
N SER A 68 -5.18 -21.92 4.96
CA SER A 68 -4.11 -22.87 5.30
C SER A 68 -2.95 -22.14 5.98
N ASN A 69 -2.32 -22.79 6.97
CA ASN A 69 -1.20 -22.22 7.71
C ASN A 69 0.02 -21.87 6.82
N ASP A 70 0.06 -22.38 5.59
CA ASP A 70 1.11 -22.13 4.60
C ASP A 70 0.80 -20.96 3.64
N LEU A 71 -0.36 -20.30 3.78
CA LEU A 71 -0.75 -19.19 2.89
C LEU A 71 0.08 -17.93 3.17
N VAL A 72 1.01 -17.63 2.27
CA VAL A 72 1.76 -16.36 2.27
C VAL A 72 1.11 -15.38 1.29
N LEU A 73 0.33 -14.42 1.80
CA LEU A 73 -0.37 -13.42 0.98
C LEU A 73 0.62 -12.45 0.30
N LEU A 74 1.59 -11.94 1.05
CA LEU A 74 2.63 -11.02 0.56
C LEU A 74 3.82 -11.79 -0.01
N ARG A 75 3.66 -12.27 -1.26
CA ARG A 75 4.59 -13.22 -1.89
C ARG A 75 5.94 -12.62 -2.31
N LYS A 76 5.96 -11.79 -3.35
CA LYS A 76 7.21 -11.25 -3.96
C LYS A 76 7.34 -9.73 -3.90
N GLY A 77 6.27 -8.98 -4.14
CA GLY A 77 6.33 -7.51 -4.07
C GLY A 77 7.27 -6.85 -5.09
N GLU A 78 7.74 -7.58 -6.09
CA GLU A 78 8.69 -7.17 -7.14
C GLU A 78 7.99 -7.01 -8.50
N GLU A 79 8.64 -6.27 -9.42
CA GLU A 79 8.28 -6.21 -10.83
C GLU A 79 8.43 -7.59 -11.50
N ILE A 80 7.47 -7.90 -12.37
CA ILE A 80 7.64 -8.92 -13.40
C ILE A 80 8.24 -8.18 -14.59
N PHE A 81 9.56 -8.27 -14.77
CA PHE A 81 10.19 -8.08 -16.06
C PHE A 81 10.55 -9.44 -16.65
#